data_AF-A0A3E3IHL3-F1
#
_entry.id   AF-A0A3E3IHL3-F1
#
_cell.length_a   1.000
_cell.length_b   1.000
_cell.length_c   1.000
_cell.angle_alpha   90.00
_cell.angle_beta   90.00
_cell.angle_gamma   90.00
#
_symmetry.space_group_name_H-M   'P 1'
#
loop_
_entity.id
_entity.type
_entity.pdbx_description
1 polymer ?
#
loop_
_entity_poly.entity_id
_entity_poly.type
_entity_poly.pdbx_seq_one_letter_code
_entity_poly.pdbx_strand_id
1 'polypeptide(L)'
;MNNIKYSICSNPDCIPVIHSNWYPPIAVQEKNPQYAQLLMPDLASAASEMTTVHTYLYQSWTIGNDYETIRCVIKRLAAVEQRHYAIIGQLIALLGGEPECRSTMNNSYWCGNMINYSCDLRTLLSNNAKSECFAAQAYAEQSQEIKDPCVSKMLARLSLDEELHVQIFNDFLQQI
;
A
#
# COMPACT_ATOMS: atom_id res chain seq x y z
N MET A 1 -0.85 13.81 -19.15
CA MET A 1 -1.09 14.14 -17.73
C MET A 1 -0.07 15.21 -17.34
N ASN A 2 -0.47 16.25 -16.61
CA ASN A 2 0.48 17.23 -16.10
C ASN A 2 1.45 16.52 -15.14
N ASN A 3 2.75 16.53 -15.43
CA ASN A 3 3.79 16.03 -14.54
C ASN A 3 3.92 16.97 -13.35
N ILE A 4 3.00 16.86 -12.40
CA ILE A 4 3.12 17.52 -11.09
C ILE A 4 4.30 16.87 -10.37
N LYS A 5 5.28 17.67 -9.96
CA LYS A 5 6.42 17.20 -9.18
C LYS A 5 6.22 17.57 -7.72
N TYR A 6 6.21 16.60 -6.81
CA TYR A 6 6.01 16.85 -5.37
C TYR A 6 7.32 17.27 -4.71
N SER A 7 7.30 18.30 -3.86
CA SER A 7 8.53 18.84 -3.26
C SER A 7 8.62 18.62 -1.75
N ILE A 8 9.82 18.28 -1.26
CA ILE A 8 10.11 18.17 0.18
C ILE A 8 10.04 19.52 0.91
N CYS A 9 10.02 20.64 0.17
CA CYS A 9 9.85 22.00 0.71
C CYS A 9 8.39 22.49 0.67
N SER A 10 7.45 21.70 0.15
CA SER A 10 6.04 22.06 0.10
C SER A 10 5.35 21.88 1.45
N ASN A 11 4.20 22.53 1.66
CA ASN A 11 3.33 22.18 2.77
C ASN A 11 2.91 20.70 2.61
N PRO A 12 3.22 19.82 3.59
CA PRO A 12 2.89 18.40 3.49
C PRO A 12 1.40 18.15 3.27
N ASP A 13 0.50 19.00 3.78
CA ASP A 13 -0.95 18.84 3.63
C ASP A 13 -1.44 19.04 2.20
N CYS A 14 -0.66 19.75 1.36
CA CYS A 14 -0.99 19.98 -0.04
C CYS A 14 -0.59 18.83 -0.97
N ILE A 15 0.21 17.87 -0.49
CA ILE A 15 0.60 16.70 -1.28
C ILE A 15 -0.55 15.67 -1.18
N PRO A 16 -1.19 15.28 -2.30
CA PRO A 16 -2.21 14.23 -2.28
C PRO A 16 -1.52 12.89 -2.00
N VAL A 17 -2.02 12.16 -1.01
CA VAL A 17 -1.58 10.78 -0.68
C VAL A 17 -2.63 9.75 -1.11
N ILE A 18 -3.65 10.18 -1.84
CA ILE A 18 -4.74 9.34 -2.32
C ILE A 18 -5.15 9.88 -3.68
N HIS A 19 -5.37 8.99 -4.64
CA HIS A 19 -5.86 9.36 -5.96
C HIS A 19 -7.29 9.93 -5.87
N SER A 20 -7.64 10.88 -6.73
CA SER A 20 -8.90 11.65 -6.63
C SER A 20 -10.18 10.83 -6.85
N ASN A 21 -10.05 9.67 -7.50
CA ASN A 21 -11.16 8.73 -7.69
C ASN A 21 -11.60 8.13 -6.35
N TRP A 22 -12.91 8.03 -6.15
CA TRP A 22 -13.46 7.37 -4.96
C TRP A 22 -13.22 5.86 -5.00
N TYR A 23 -13.05 5.24 -3.83
CA TYR A 23 -13.09 3.78 -3.74
C TYR A 23 -14.49 3.27 -4.11
N PRO A 24 -14.60 2.22 -4.94
CA PRO A 24 -15.87 1.55 -5.16
C PRO A 24 -16.40 0.91 -3.86
N PRO A 25 -17.67 0.49 -3.82
CA PRO A 25 -18.20 -0.28 -2.70
C PRO A 25 -17.39 -1.57 -2.47
N ILE A 26 -17.08 -1.89 -1.20
CA ILE A 26 -16.46 -3.15 -0.81
C ILE A 26 -17.53 -4.24 -0.93
N ALA A 27 -17.49 -5.00 -2.03
CA ALA A 27 -18.49 -6.00 -2.37
C ALA A 27 -17.90 -7.11 -3.22
N VAL A 28 -18.60 -8.24 -3.29
CA VAL A 28 -18.33 -9.39 -4.16
C VAL A 28 -19.66 -9.83 -4.78
N GLN A 29 -19.63 -10.44 -5.96
CA GLN A 29 -20.83 -11.03 -6.57
C GLN A 29 -21.23 -12.32 -5.86
N GLU A 30 -20.25 -13.14 -5.52
CA GLU A 30 -20.44 -14.40 -4.81
C GLU A 30 -19.18 -14.79 -4.03
N LYS A 31 -19.32 -15.76 -3.13
CA LYS A 31 -18.15 -16.33 -2.44
C LYS A 31 -17.27 -17.05 -3.46
N ASN A 32 -15.97 -16.76 -3.43
CA ASN A 32 -14.97 -17.48 -4.20
C ASN A 32 -13.68 -17.62 -3.37
N PRO A 33 -13.51 -18.74 -2.65
CA PRO A 33 -12.33 -18.98 -1.81
C PRO A 33 -11.00 -18.98 -2.59
N GLN A 34 -11.02 -19.28 -3.90
CA GLN A 34 -9.81 -19.19 -4.72
C GLN A 34 -9.37 -17.73 -4.89
N TYR A 35 -10.31 -16.80 -5.09
CA TYR A 35 -9.99 -15.37 -5.12
C TYR A 35 -9.57 -14.86 -3.75
N ALA A 36 -10.19 -15.33 -2.66
CA ALA A 36 -9.72 -15.00 -1.32
C ALA A 36 -8.25 -15.40 -1.13
N GLN A 37 -7.88 -16.60 -1.60
CA GLN A 37 -6.52 -17.12 -1.56
C GLN A 37 -5.52 -16.30 -2.40
N LEU A 38 -5.96 -15.70 -3.51
CA LEU A 38 -5.12 -14.78 -4.30
C LEU A 38 -4.82 -13.47 -3.56
N LEU A 39 -5.73 -12.99 -2.70
CA LEU A 39 -5.57 -11.75 -1.95
C LEU A 39 -4.84 -11.90 -0.61
N MET A 40 -4.69 -13.12 -0.09
CA MET A 40 -4.01 -13.38 1.20
C MET A 40 -2.58 -12.80 1.27
N PRO A 41 -1.74 -12.88 0.22
CA PRO A 41 -0.42 -12.26 0.24
C PRO A 41 -0.46 -10.74 0.40
N ASP A 42 -1.46 -10.06 -0.18
CA ASP A 42 -1.62 -8.60 -0.10
C ASP A 42 -2.03 -8.15 1.30
N LEU A 43 -2.65 -9.05 2.08
CA LEU A 43 -3.00 -8.78 3.47
C LEU A 43 -1.78 -8.82 4.40
N ALA A 44 -0.94 -9.87 4.32
CA ALA A 44 -0.03 -10.21 5.42
C ALA A 44 1.31 -10.86 5.02
N SER A 45 1.78 -10.66 3.79
CA SER A 45 3.14 -11.02 3.36
C SER A 45 4.19 -9.94 3.68
N ALA A 46 5.45 -10.16 3.32
CA ALA A 46 6.50 -9.14 3.42
C ALA A 46 6.30 -7.95 2.46
N ALA A 47 5.52 -8.12 1.40
CA ALA A 47 5.14 -7.07 0.46
C ALA A 47 3.61 -6.90 0.49
N SER A 48 3.08 -6.58 1.69
CA SER A 48 1.65 -6.48 1.96
C SER A 48 1.29 -5.16 2.61
N GLU A 49 0.00 -4.84 2.59
CA GLU A 49 -0.58 -3.70 3.28
C GLU A 49 -0.23 -3.65 4.77
N MET A 50 -0.26 -4.80 5.46
CA MET A 50 0.12 -4.86 6.87
C MET A 50 1.60 -4.46 7.07
N THR A 51 2.49 -4.93 6.21
CA THR A 51 3.91 -4.57 6.28
C THR A 51 4.12 -3.09 5.95
N THR A 52 3.42 -2.57 4.94
CA THR A 52 3.51 -1.17 4.53
C THR A 52 3.04 -0.23 5.64
N VAL A 53 1.88 -0.48 6.25
CA VAL A 53 1.37 0.27 7.41
C VAL A 53 2.42 0.37 8.52
N HIS A 54 2.97 -0.76 8.95
CA HIS A 54 3.91 -0.78 10.07
C HIS A 54 5.26 -0.16 9.70
N THR A 55 5.69 -0.30 8.44
CA THR A 55 6.89 0.34 7.91
C THR A 55 6.74 1.86 7.94
N TYR A 56 5.62 2.40 7.47
CA TYR A 56 5.39 3.84 7.42
C TYR A 56 5.16 4.44 8.79
N LEU A 57 4.47 3.73 9.69
CA LEU A 57 4.38 4.13 11.09
C LEU A 57 5.76 4.24 11.75
N TYR A 58 6.59 3.20 11.62
CA TYR A 58 7.96 3.22 12.15
C TYR A 58 8.77 4.41 11.61
N GLN A 59 8.79 4.58 10.28
CA GLN A 59 9.51 5.67 9.63
C GLN A 59 8.98 7.04 10.06
N SER A 60 7.67 7.18 10.26
CA SER A 60 7.08 8.44 10.76
C SER A 60 7.53 8.82 12.17
N TRP A 61 7.99 7.85 12.97
CA TRP A 61 8.53 8.09 14.31
C TRP A 61 10.03 8.37 14.30
N THR A 62 10.77 7.81 13.34
CA THR A 62 12.24 7.81 13.35
C THR A 62 12.90 8.80 12.39
N ILE A 63 12.19 9.28 11.36
CA ILE A 63 12.70 10.33 10.49
C ILE A 63 12.93 11.63 11.27
N GLY A 64 14.14 12.17 11.15
CA GLY A 64 14.58 13.37 11.85
C GLY A 64 13.79 14.64 11.49
N ASN A 65 13.84 15.64 12.38
CA ASN A 65 13.07 16.88 12.25
C ASN A 65 13.44 17.71 11.00
N ASP A 66 14.65 17.55 10.47
CA ASP A 66 15.09 18.24 9.25
C ASP A 66 14.31 17.81 7.99
N TYR A 67 13.54 16.72 8.07
CA TYR A 67 12.74 16.16 6.99
C TYR A 67 11.23 16.12 7.33
N GLU A 68 10.73 17.17 7.98
CA GLU A 68 9.33 17.29 8.44
C GLU A 68 8.30 16.92 7.35
N THR A 69 8.45 17.47 6.15
CA THR A 69 7.51 17.22 5.03
C THR A 69 7.45 15.74 4.68
N ILE A 70 8.61 15.07 4.57
CA ILE A 70 8.68 13.64 4.25
C ILE A 70 8.01 12.83 5.36
N ARG A 71 8.34 13.14 6.62
CA ARG A 71 7.76 12.47 7.78
C ARG A 71 6.23 12.62 7.85
N CYS A 72 5.72 13.83 7.63
CA CYS A 72 4.29 14.12 7.61
C CYS A 72 3.57 13.38 6.48
N VAL A 73 4.17 13.35 5.28
CA VAL A 73 3.59 12.62 4.14
C VAL A 73 3.60 11.12 4.38
N ILE A 74 4.69 10.52 4.86
CA ILE A 74 4.74 9.09 5.22
C ILE A 74 3.70 8.73 6.27
N LYS A 75 3.50 9.58 7.29
CA LYS A 75 2.44 9.39 8.28
C LYS A 75 1.04 9.37 7.65
N ARG A 76 0.80 10.23 6.67
CA ARG A 76 -0.48 10.29 5.94
C ARG A 76 -0.66 9.10 5.01
N LEU A 77 0.41 8.65 4.35
CA LEU A 77 0.43 7.40 3.57
C LEU A 77 0.07 6.22 4.46
N ALA A 78 0.65 6.08 5.67
CA ALA A 78 0.29 5.01 6.60
C ALA A 78 -1.23 4.91 6.90
N ALA A 79 -1.93 6.04 6.93
CA ALA A 79 -3.39 6.05 7.11
C ALA A 79 -4.16 5.57 5.86
N VAL A 80 -3.61 5.77 4.67
CA VAL A 80 -4.13 5.26 3.39
C VAL A 80 -3.89 3.75 3.30
N GLU A 81 -2.66 3.28 3.57
CA GLU A 81 -2.34 1.85 3.65
C GLU A 81 -3.22 1.12 4.68
N GLN A 82 -3.53 1.75 5.81
CA GLN A 82 -4.43 1.17 6.80
C GLN A 82 -5.85 0.97 6.24
N ARG A 83 -6.29 1.86 5.34
CA ARG A 83 -7.57 1.73 4.64
C ARG A 83 -7.51 0.61 3.60
N HIS A 84 -6.42 0.50 2.84
CA HIS A 84 -6.19 -0.58 1.89
C HIS A 84 -6.15 -1.94 2.60
N TYR A 85 -5.41 -2.06 3.70
CA TYR A 85 -5.40 -3.22 4.60
C TYR A 85 -6.81 -3.63 5.02
N ALA A 86 -7.63 -2.66 5.46
CA ALA A 86 -9.02 -2.92 5.84
C ALA A 86 -9.90 -3.35 4.67
N ILE A 87 -9.67 -2.81 3.46
CA ILE A 87 -10.38 -3.20 2.23
C ILE A 87 -10.04 -4.65 1.88
N ILE A 88 -8.76 -5.01 1.81
CA ILE A 88 -8.30 -6.36 1.47
C ILE A 88 -8.84 -7.40 2.45
N GLY A 89 -8.74 -7.13 3.76
CA GLY A 89 -9.29 -8.04 4.79
C GLY A 89 -10.80 -8.25 4.66
N GLN A 90 -11.56 -7.20 4.34
CA GLN A 90 -13.01 -7.31 4.10
C GLN A 90 -13.32 -8.08 2.82
N LEU A 91 -12.59 -7.87 1.73
CA LEU A 91 -12.77 -8.61 0.48
C LEU A 91 -12.49 -10.10 0.68
N ILE A 92 -11.41 -10.46 1.37
CA ILE A 92 -11.10 -11.86 1.72
C ILE A 92 -12.25 -12.50 2.49
N ALA A 93 -12.78 -11.83 3.52
CA ALA A 93 -13.91 -12.33 4.30
C ALA A 93 -15.19 -12.51 3.46
N LEU A 94 -15.50 -11.54 2.59
CA LEU A 94 -16.67 -11.59 1.70
C LEU A 94 -16.56 -12.70 0.65
N LEU A 95 -15.36 -12.93 0.13
CA LEU A 95 -15.06 -14.04 -0.79
C LEU A 95 -15.11 -15.42 -0.10
N GLY A 96 -15.29 -15.47 1.22
CA GLY A 96 -15.38 -16.70 1.98
C GLY A 96 -14.05 -17.27 2.45
N GLY A 97 -12.99 -16.46 2.45
CA GLY A 97 -11.73 -16.78 3.13
C GLY A 97 -11.70 -16.28 4.57
N GLU A 98 -10.68 -16.70 5.32
CA GLU A 98 -10.40 -16.21 6.66
C GLU A 98 -9.18 -15.27 6.58
N PRO A 99 -9.33 -13.95 6.84
CA PRO A 99 -8.26 -12.96 6.71
C PRO A 99 -7.30 -13.02 7.90
N GLU A 100 -6.71 -14.18 8.13
CA GLU A 100 -5.64 -14.34 9.10
C GLU A 100 -4.37 -13.68 8.58
N CYS A 101 -3.61 -13.04 9.47
CA CYS A 101 -2.30 -12.47 9.13
C CYS A 101 -1.25 -13.58 8.98
N ARG A 102 -1.48 -14.51 8.05
CA ARG A 102 -0.73 -15.76 7.87
C ARG A 102 -0.52 -16.04 6.39
N SER A 103 0.70 -16.40 6.05
CA SER A 103 1.06 -16.86 4.71
C SER A 103 0.52 -18.26 4.45
N THR A 104 0.04 -18.47 3.23
CA THR A 104 -0.62 -19.69 2.79
C THR A 104 0.37 -20.75 2.29
N MET A 105 1.60 -20.36 1.94
CA MET A 105 2.62 -21.30 1.45
C MET A 105 3.43 -21.99 2.55
N ASN A 106 3.63 -21.35 3.70
CA ASN A 106 4.51 -21.84 4.77
C ASN A 106 3.84 -21.85 6.15
N ASN A 107 2.54 -21.53 6.22
CA ASN A 107 1.77 -21.44 7.45
C ASN A 107 2.37 -20.49 8.51
N SER A 108 3.22 -19.55 8.10
CA SER A 108 3.87 -18.61 9.01
C SER A 108 3.00 -17.37 9.18
N TYR A 109 2.81 -16.95 10.43
CA TYR A 109 2.20 -15.67 10.72
C TYR A 109 3.14 -14.52 10.32
N TRP A 110 2.52 -13.41 9.92
CA TRP A 110 3.22 -12.14 9.81
C TRP A 110 3.92 -11.84 11.13
N CYS A 111 5.16 -11.36 11.06
CA CYS A 111 5.89 -10.94 12.24
C CYS A 111 6.71 -9.69 11.93
N GLY A 112 7.03 -8.94 13.00
CA GLY A 112 7.65 -7.62 12.86
C GLY A 112 9.01 -7.61 12.16
N ASN A 113 9.66 -8.76 11.96
CA ASN A 113 10.90 -8.84 11.19
C ASN A 113 10.71 -8.62 9.66
N MET A 114 9.46 -8.57 9.20
CA MET A 114 9.12 -8.21 7.81
C MET A 114 9.20 -6.70 7.55
N ILE A 115 9.21 -5.89 8.61
CA ILE A 115 9.26 -4.42 8.52
C ILE A 115 10.66 -3.95 8.10
N ASN A 116 10.71 -2.93 7.24
CA ASN A 116 11.95 -2.25 6.91
C ASN A 116 12.31 -1.21 7.99
N TYR A 117 13.29 -1.54 8.83
CA TYR A 117 13.79 -0.68 9.91
C TYR A 117 14.96 0.23 9.50
N SER A 118 15.19 0.48 8.20
CA SER A 118 16.26 1.37 7.75
C SER A 118 16.05 2.80 8.25
N CYS A 119 17.12 3.40 8.80
CA CYS A 119 17.15 4.81 9.23
C CYS A 119 17.85 5.73 8.20
N ASP A 120 18.44 5.17 7.15
CA ASP A 120 19.02 5.96 6.05
C ASP A 120 17.91 6.44 5.10
N LEU A 121 17.79 7.76 4.95
CA LEU A 121 16.67 8.38 4.23
C LEU A 121 16.62 7.98 2.75
N ARG A 122 17.76 7.90 2.08
CA ARG A 122 17.80 7.48 0.67
C ARG A 122 17.39 6.01 0.53
N THR A 123 17.89 5.17 1.41
CA THR A 123 17.57 3.73 1.43
C THR A 123 16.09 3.50 1.72
N LEU A 124 15.52 4.16 2.73
CA LEU A 124 14.11 3.96 3.09
C LEU A 124 13.18 4.42 1.96
N LEU A 125 13.41 5.60 1.37
CA LEU A 125 12.58 6.08 0.27
C LEU A 125 12.71 5.21 -0.98
N SER A 126 13.93 4.72 -1.28
CA SER A 126 14.14 3.81 -2.41
C SER A 126 13.43 2.47 -2.21
N ASN A 127 13.44 1.95 -0.99
CA ASN A 127 12.73 0.72 -0.67
C ASN A 127 11.20 0.92 -0.72
N ASN A 128 10.69 2.02 -0.16
CA ASN A 128 9.26 2.34 -0.24
C ASN A 128 8.81 2.46 -1.71
N ALA A 129 9.53 3.22 -2.55
CA ALA A 129 9.19 3.34 -3.97
C ALA A 129 9.16 1.98 -4.71
N LYS A 130 10.04 1.04 -4.34
CA LYS A 130 10.05 -0.31 -4.92
C LYS A 130 8.87 -1.15 -4.43
N SER A 131 8.56 -1.10 -3.13
CA SER A 131 7.41 -1.80 -2.55
C SER A 131 6.11 -1.32 -3.17
N GLU A 132 5.93 -0.01 -3.30
CA GLU A 132 4.74 0.58 -3.94
C GLU A 132 4.65 0.23 -5.42
N CYS A 133 5.78 0.20 -6.13
CA CYS A 133 5.79 -0.21 -7.54
C CYS A 133 5.38 -1.68 -7.71
N PHE A 134 5.81 -2.54 -6.79
CA PHE A 134 5.38 -3.92 -6.75
C PHE A 134 3.88 -4.05 -6.45
N ALA A 135 3.37 -3.32 -5.45
CA ALA A 135 1.94 -3.32 -5.11
C ALA A 135 1.06 -2.80 -6.26
N ALA A 136 1.47 -1.70 -6.91
CA ALA A 136 0.82 -1.15 -8.09
C ALA A 136 0.65 -2.20 -9.20
N GLN A 137 1.74 -2.91 -9.52
CA GLN A 137 1.76 -3.96 -10.54
C GLN A 137 0.92 -5.17 -10.12
N ALA A 138 1.07 -5.63 -8.89
CA ALA A 138 0.32 -6.76 -8.35
C ALA A 138 -1.19 -6.49 -8.43
N TYR A 139 -1.65 -5.33 -7.94
CA TYR A 139 -3.06 -4.96 -8.02
C TYR A 139 -3.57 -4.79 -9.45
N ALA A 140 -2.74 -4.22 -10.35
CA ALA A 140 -3.09 -4.11 -11.77
C ALA A 140 -3.27 -5.50 -12.41
N GLU A 141 -2.35 -6.43 -12.18
CA GLU A 141 -2.39 -7.79 -12.72
C GLU A 141 -3.55 -8.60 -12.14
N GLN A 142 -3.72 -8.59 -10.82
CA GLN A 142 -4.82 -9.26 -10.13
C GLN A 142 -6.18 -8.72 -10.57
N SER A 143 -6.30 -7.42 -10.87
CA SER A 143 -7.53 -6.84 -11.41
C SER A 143 -7.94 -7.45 -12.75
N GLN A 144 -6.98 -7.95 -13.53
CA GLN A 144 -7.23 -8.64 -14.80
C GLN A 144 -7.48 -10.14 -14.60
N GLU A 145 -6.85 -10.76 -13.61
CA GLU A 145 -7.01 -12.18 -13.27
C GLU A 145 -8.38 -12.47 -12.65
N ILE A 146 -8.78 -11.69 -11.64
CA ILE A 146 -10.02 -11.88 -10.88
C ILE A 146 -11.21 -11.39 -11.72
N LYS A 147 -12.15 -12.29 -12.01
CA LYS A 147 -13.32 -12.02 -12.86
C LYS A 147 -14.53 -11.45 -12.11
N ASP A 148 -14.48 -11.43 -10.78
CA ASP A 148 -15.47 -10.70 -9.99
C ASP A 148 -15.32 -9.19 -10.25
N PRO A 149 -16.33 -8.53 -10.85
CA PRO A 149 -16.22 -7.14 -11.26
C PRO A 149 -16.17 -6.15 -10.09
N CYS A 150 -16.64 -6.52 -8.89
CA CYS A 150 -16.54 -5.66 -7.71
C CYS A 150 -15.12 -5.69 -7.16
N VAL A 151 -14.54 -6.88 -7.04
CA VAL A 151 -13.14 -7.07 -6.59
C VAL A 151 -12.17 -6.46 -7.60
N SER A 152 -12.30 -6.81 -8.88
CA SER A 152 -11.44 -6.30 -9.97
C SER A 152 -11.40 -4.76 -9.99
N LYS A 153 -12.56 -4.09 -9.88
CA LYS A 153 -12.63 -2.63 -9.82
C LYS A 153 -11.95 -2.05 -8.58
N MET A 154 -12.06 -2.73 -7.44
CA MET A 154 -11.39 -2.29 -6.22
C MET A 154 -9.87 -2.38 -6.38
N LEU A 155 -9.34 -3.51 -6.85
CA LEU A 155 -7.89 -3.69 -7.05
C LEU A 155 -7.32 -2.70 -8.07
N ALA A 156 -8.01 -2.51 -9.21
CA ALA A 156 -7.62 -1.49 -10.18
C ALA A 156 -7.63 -0.07 -9.56
N ARG A 157 -8.48 0.19 -8.57
CA ARG A 157 -8.47 1.45 -7.84
C ARG A 157 -7.31 1.53 -6.85
N LEU A 158 -7.01 0.48 -6.08
CA LEU A 158 -5.85 0.46 -5.16
C LEU A 158 -4.55 0.72 -5.93
N SER A 159 -4.37 0.07 -7.09
CA SER A 159 -3.24 0.29 -8.01
C SER A 159 -2.99 1.77 -8.33
N LEU A 160 -4.04 2.60 -8.48
CA LEU A 160 -3.89 4.04 -8.72
C LEU A 160 -3.38 4.83 -7.51
N ASP A 161 -3.65 4.39 -6.28
CA ASP A 161 -3.02 4.97 -5.09
C ASP A 161 -1.53 4.60 -5.07
N GLU A 162 -1.19 3.34 -5.36
CA GLU A 162 0.22 2.90 -5.31
C GLU A 162 1.07 3.58 -6.39
N GLU A 163 0.53 3.79 -7.60
CA GLU A 163 1.20 4.59 -8.64
C GLU A 163 1.49 6.03 -8.18
N LEU A 164 0.56 6.64 -7.46
CA LEU A 164 0.75 7.96 -6.85
C LEU A 164 1.81 7.91 -5.75
N HIS A 165 1.82 6.88 -4.91
CA HIS A 165 2.81 6.70 -3.85
C HIS A 165 4.22 6.54 -4.44
N VAL A 166 4.38 5.72 -5.49
CA VAL A 166 5.63 5.59 -6.26
C VAL A 166 6.12 6.96 -6.73
N GLN A 167 5.23 7.78 -7.31
CA GLN A 167 5.58 9.11 -7.78
C GLN A 167 6.08 10.01 -6.65
N ILE A 168 5.38 10.04 -5.51
CA ILE A 168 5.77 10.83 -4.35
C ILE A 168 7.16 10.43 -3.85
N PHE A 169 7.41 9.13 -3.66
CA PHE A 169 8.70 8.65 -3.17
C PHE A 169 9.83 8.95 -4.16
N ASN A 170 9.61 8.77 -5.46
CA ASN A 170 10.59 9.09 -6.49
C ASN A 170 10.91 10.59 -6.56
N ASP A 171 9.89 11.44 -6.41
CA ASP A 171 10.10 12.88 -6.39
C ASP A 171 10.92 13.31 -5.17
N PHE A 172 10.64 12.75 -3.99
CA PHE A 172 11.43 13.00 -2.77
C PHE A 172 12.87 12.52 -2.91
N LEU A 173 13.10 11.33 -3.48
CA LEU A 173 14.44 10.78 -3.72
C LEU A 173 15.33 11.68 -4.58
N GLN A 174 14.74 12.42 -5.53
CA GLN A 174 15.47 13.34 -6.41
C GLN A 174 15.87 14.66 -5.73
N GLN A 175 15.36 14.93 -4.52
CA GLN A 175 15.58 16.17 -3.78
C GLN A 175 16.51 16.03 -2.58
N ILE A 176 16.95 14.79 -2.30
CA ILE A 176 17.90 14.46 -1.23
C ILE A 176 19.18 13.89 -1.80
#